data_AF-A0A3B4CXM4-F1
#
_entry.id   AF-A0A3B4CXM4-F1
#
_cell.length_a   1.000
_cell.length_b   1.000
_cell.length_c   1.000
_cell.angle_alpha   90.00
_cell.angle_beta   90.00
_cell.angle_gamma   90.00
#
_symmetry.space_group_name_H-M   'P 1'
#
loop_
_entity.id
_entity.type
_entity.pdbx_description
1 polymer ?
#
loop_
_entity_poly.entity_id
_entity_poly.type
_entity_poly.pdbx_seq_one_letter_code
_entity_poly.pdbx_strand_id
1 'polypeptide(L)'
;MSSLLKVDSEIKSKVDVFRERITGEAEDLVANFFPKKLLELDQFLKDPLINIRELKEIHSEINLAVPDPILLTDIHDGLEGVVGGTKVYVMPGGMMKSNGKLVDLIERVKPEIRTLIEKCNTVKMWVQLLIPRIEDGNNFGVSIQEETVAELRTVEGEAASYLDQISRYYITRAKLVSKVAKYPHVEDYRRTVTEIDEKEYISLKIIVSELRNQYVTLHDMILKNIEKIKRPRSSNTDALY
;
A
#
# COMPACT_ATOMS: atom_id res chain seq x y z
N MET A 1 -37.67 11.93 30.25
CA MET A 1 -36.66 12.98 29.98
C MET A 1 -36.87 13.48 28.57
N SER A 2 -37.12 14.78 28.38
CA SER A 2 -37.09 15.40 27.05
C SER A 2 -35.72 15.15 26.45
N SER A 3 -35.66 14.70 25.19
CA SER A 3 -34.38 14.58 24.48
C SER A 3 -33.62 15.90 24.55
N LEU A 4 -32.35 15.86 24.97
CA LEU A 4 -31.48 17.05 25.00
C LEU A 4 -31.21 17.59 23.60
N LEU A 5 -31.43 16.77 22.57
CA LEU A 5 -31.32 17.16 21.16
C LEU A 5 -32.45 16.52 20.35
N LYS A 6 -33.26 17.32 19.65
CA LYS A 6 -34.28 16.80 18.73
C LYS A 6 -33.64 16.48 17.39
N VAL A 7 -33.74 15.22 16.98
CA VAL A 7 -33.37 14.77 15.63
C VAL A 7 -34.65 14.53 14.86
N ASP A 8 -34.70 15.04 13.63
CA ASP A 8 -35.81 14.78 12.71
C ASP A 8 -36.00 13.27 12.48
N SER A 9 -37.25 12.80 12.43
CA SER A 9 -37.56 11.37 12.34
C SER A 9 -37.15 10.75 11.00
N GLU A 10 -37.22 11.50 9.91
CA GLU A 10 -36.79 11.04 8.59
C GLU A 10 -35.26 10.91 8.55
N ILE A 11 -34.54 11.90 9.09
CA ILE A 11 -33.08 11.86 9.20
C ILE A 11 -32.65 10.66 10.04
N LYS A 12 -33.30 10.44 11.19
CA LYS A 12 -33.02 9.29 12.05
C LYS A 12 -33.18 7.96 11.31
N SER A 13 -34.28 7.81 10.57
CA SER A 13 -34.53 6.61 9.77
C SER A 13 -33.45 6.38 8.70
N LYS A 14 -32.98 7.44 8.02
CA LYS A 14 -31.88 7.32 7.04
C LYS A 14 -30.56 6.87 7.68
N VAL A 15 -30.26 7.34 8.89
CA VAL A 15 -29.06 6.92 9.65
C VAL A 15 -29.17 5.46 10.08
N ASP A 16 -30.34 5.02 10.53
CA ASP A 16 -30.58 3.63 10.94
C ASP A 16 -30.41 2.67 9.73
N VAL A 17 -30.97 3.01 8.57
CA VAL A 17 -30.77 2.25 7.31
C VAL A 17 -29.29 2.17 6.92
N PHE A 18 -28.55 3.27 7.06
CA PHE A 18 -27.11 3.28 6.79
C PHE A 18 -26.36 2.33 7.74
N ARG A 19 -26.69 2.33 9.03
CA ARG A 19 -26.09 1.43 10.03
C ARG A 19 -26.34 -0.04 9.73
N GLU A 20 -27.57 -0.39 9.36
CA GLU A 20 -27.94 -1.76 8.98
C GLU A 20 -27.16 -2.22 7.73
N ARG A 21 -27.06 -1.35 6.72
CA ARG A 21 -26.28 -1.64 5.52
C ARG A 21 -24.80 -1.88 5.82
N ILE A 22 -24.16 -0.99 6.59
CA ILE A 22 -22.75 -1.15 7.00
C ILE A 22 -22.56 -2.44 7.79
N THR A 23 -23.52 -2.81 8.64
CA THR A 23 -23.47 -4.06 9.39
C THR A 23 -23.48 -5.27 8.46
N GLY A 24 -24.43 -5.32 7.52
CA GLY A 24 -24.51 -6.43 6.56
C GLY A 24 -23.27 -6.52 5.66
N GLU A 25 -22.77 -5.39 5.18
CA GLU A 25 -21.53 -5.33 4.37
C GLU A 25 -20.31 -5.82 5.18
N ALA A 26 -20.12 -5.34 6.42
CA ALA A 26 -18.96 -5.72 7.23
C ALA A 26 -18.98 -7.20 7.63
N GLU A 27 -20.16 -7.75 7.97
CA GLU A 27 -20.29 -9.17 8.29
C GLU A 27 -19.99 -10.06 7.07
N ASP A 28 -20.46 -9.70 5.87
CA ASP A 28 -20.09 -10.40 4.64
C ASP A 28 -18.59 -10.29 4.32
N LEU A 29 -18.00 -9.10 4.56
CA LEU A 29 -16.57 -8.92 4.36
C LEU A 29 -15.75 -9.88 5.22
N VAL A 30 -16.07 -9.97 6.50
CA VAL A 30 -15.36 -10.87 7.42
C VAL A 30 -15.66 -12.33 7.11
N ALA A 31 -16.94 -12.71 6.93
CA ALA A 31 -17.31 -14.11 6.76
C ALA A 31 -16.92 -14.70 5.40
N ASN A 32 -16.97 -13.89 4.33
CA ASN A 32 -16.85 -14.36 2.96
C ASN A 32 -15.69 -13.70 2.20
N PHE A 33 -15.58 -12.37 2.23
CA PHE A 33 -14.60 -11.67 1.39
C PHE A 33 -13.16 -11.93 1.85
N PHE A 34 -12.86 -11.77 3.14
CA PHE A 34 -11.49 -11.87 3.66
C PHE A 34 -10.87 -13.24 3.38
N PRO A 35 -11.54 -14.38 3.67
CA PRO A 35 -11.02 -15.70 3.32
C PRO A 35 -10.82 -15.90 1.82
N LYS A 36 -11.76 -15.44 0.98
CA LYS A 36 -11.61 -15.54 -0.47
C LYS A 36 -10.42 -14.73 -0.96
N LYS A 37 -10.27 -13.51 -0.46
CA LYS A 37 -9.22 -12.59 -0.86
C LYS A 37 -7.83 -13.06 -0.44
N LEU A 38 -7.72 -13.66 0.75
CA LEU A 38 -6.56 -14.41 1.19
C LEU A 38 -6.13 -15.48 0.16
N LEU A 39 -7.08 -16.31 -0.30
CA LEU A 39 -6.79 -17.36 -1.28
C LEU A 39 -6.41 -16.81 -2.66
N GLU A 40 -7.06 -15.73 -3.11
CA GLU A 40 -6.71 -15.04 -4.35
C GLU A 40 -5.28 -14.50 -4.31
N LEU A 41 -4.88 -13.84 -3.22
CA LEU A 41 -3.52 -13.30 -3.06
C LEU A 41 -2.47 -14.41 -2.91
N ASP A 42 -2.81 -15.53 -2.25
CA ASP A 42 -1.93 -16.70 -2.18
C ASP A 42 -1.70 -17.34 -3.57
N GLN A 43 -2.72 -17.36 -4.43
CA GLN A 43 -2.57 -17.76 -5.82
C GLN A 43 -1.76 -16.74 -6.62
N PHE A 44 -1.99 -15.44 -6.41
CA PHE A 44 -1.22 -14.40 -7.07
C PHE A 44 0.27 -14.49 -6.74
N LEU A 45 0.62 -14.81 -5.49
CA LEU A 45 2.01 -15.05 -5.08
C LEU A 45 2.65 -16.28 -5.73
N LYS A 46 1.90 -17.14 -6.42
CA LYS A 46 2.39 -18.27 -7.21
C LYS A 46 2.42 -17.98 -8.71
N ASP A 47 1.86 -16.86 -9.14
CA ASP A 47 1.84 -16.43 -10.53
C ASP A 47 3.28 -16.24 -11.04
N PRO A 48 3.65 -16.79 -12.21
CA PRO A 48 4.96 -16.56 -12.83
C PRO A 48 5.31 -15.07 -13.00
N LEU A 49 4.29 -14.20 -13.16
CA LEU A 49 4.50 -12.75 -13.31
C LEU A 49 5.21 -12.11 -12.10
N ILE A 50 4.93 -12.59 -10.88
CA ILE A 50 5.55 -12.08 -9.64
C ILE A 50 6.67 -13.01 -9.13
N ASN A 51 6.98 -14.07 -9.87
CA ASN A 51 8.01 -15.06 -9.52
C ASN A 51 9.04 -15.17 -10.63
N ILE A 52 9.81 -14.09 -10.82
CA ILE A 52 11.01 -14.15 -11.67
C ILE A 52 12.09 -14.99 -10.98
N ARG A 53 12.88 -15.73 -11.76
CA ARG A 53 13.93 -16.62 -11.24
C ARG A 53 15.21 -15.84 -10.95
N GLU A 54 15.53 -14.88 -11.81
CA GLU A 54 16.71 -14.04 -11.70
C GLU A 54 16.31 -12.57 -11.75
N LEU A 55 16.89 -11.73 -10.88
CA LEU A 55 16.56 -10.30 -10.84
C LEU A 55 16.87 -9.57 -12.16
N LYS A 56 17.82 -10.09 -12.95
CA LYS A 56 18.11 -9.58 -14.30
C LYS A 56 16.91 -9.59 -15.24
N GLU A 57 15.91 -10.43 -14.96
CA GLU A 57 14.67 -10.44 -15.71
C GLU A 57 13.86 -9.16 -15.54
N ILE A 58 14.02 -8.39 -14.45
CA ILE A 58 13.33 -7.10 -14.29
C ILE A 58 14.09 -5.94 -14.92
N HIS A 59 15.32 -6.14 -15.40
CA HIS A 59 16.13 -5.04 -15.92
C HIS A 59 15.48 -4.38 -17.14
N SER A 60 15.57 -3.06 -17.18
CA SER A 60 15.13 -2.23 -18.30
C SER A 60 16.34 -1.50 -18.87
N GLU A 61 16.60 -1.65 -20.17
CA GLU A 61 17.72 -0.98 -20.81
C GLU A 61 17.52 0.56 -20.83
N ILE A 62 18.60 1.29 -20.54
CA ILE A 62 18.68 2.75 -20.68
C ILE A 62 19.55 3.07 -21.88
N ASN A 63 18.89 3.29 -23.03
CA ASN A 63 19.53 3.54 -24.32
C ASN A 63 20.00 5.01 -24.44
N LEU A 64 20.99 5.37 -23.63
CA LEU A 64 21.70 6.64 -23.72
C LEU A 64 23.16 6.37 -24.06
N ALA A 65 23.63 6.90 -25.19
CA ALA A 65 25.03 6.82 -25.56
C ALA A 65 25.89 7.67 -24.60
N VAL A 66 27.11 7.20 -24.32
CA VAL A 66 28.14 8.02 -23.69
C VAL A 66 28.80 8.82 -24.82
N PRO A 67 28.71 10.16 -24.84
CA PRO A 67 29.40 10.96 -25.84
C PRO A 67 30.90 10.79 -25.70
N ASP A 68 31.60 10.87 -26.84
CA ASP A 68 33.06 10.91 -26.83
C ASP A 68 33.55 12.12 -26.02
N PRO A 69 34.65 11.96 -25.28
CA PRO A 69 35.25 13.08 -24.54
C PRO A 69 35.65 14.20 -25.49
N ILE A 70 35.29 15.44 -25.17
CA ILE A 70 35.83 16.60 -25.88
C ILE A 70 37.29 16.78 -25.43
N LEU A 71 38.22 16.60 -26.38
CA LEU A 71 39.63 16.91 -26.16
C LEU A 71 39.81 18.44 -26.22
N LEU A 72 39.92 19.08 -25.06
CA LEU A 72 40.30 20.50 -24.98
C LEU A 72 41.79 20.61 -25.29
N THR A 73 42.13 20.89 -26.54
CA THR A 73 43.51 21.00 -27.03
C THR A 73 44.11 22.40 -26.88
N ASP A 74 43.28 23.43 -26.62
CA ASP A 74 43.73 24.83 -26.57
C ASP A 74 43.42 25.52 -25.23
N ILE A 75 43.95 25.01 -24.12
CA ILE A 75 44.13 25.82 -22.91
C ILE A 75 45.60 26.25 -22.87
N HIS A 76 45.85 27.47 -23.32
CA HIS A 76 47.14 28.16 -23.27
C HIS A 76 47.47 28.56 -21.82
N ASP A 77 47.53 27.58 -20.89
CA ASP A 77 48.11 27.73 -19.56
C ASP A 77 48.18 26.36 -18.86
N GLY A 78 49.31 25.66 -18.99
CA GLY A 78 49.86 24.68 -18.02
C GLY A 78 49.03 23.49 -17.54
N LEU A 79 47.81 23.25 -18.02
CA LEU A 79 46.92 22.15 -17.59
C LEU A 79 46.76 21.14 -18.73
N GLU A 80 47.80 20.34 -18.96
CA GLU A 80 47.69 19.15 -19.80
C GLU A 80 46.64 18.18 -19.22
N GLY A 81 45.61 17.85 -20.02
CA GLY A 81 44.83 16.62 -19.84
C GLY A 81 43.56 16.66 -18.99
N VAL A 82 42.82 17.78 -18.91
CA VAL A 82 41.51 17.78 -18.24
C VAL A 82 40.41 17.26 -19.18
N VAL A 83 40.15 15.95 -19.16
CA VAL A 83 38.99 15.33 -19.83
C VAL A 83 37.71 15.65 -19.07
N GLY A 84 37.08 16.77 -19.41
CA GLY A 84 35.77 17.16 -18.86
C GLY A 84 34.64 16.42 -19.55
N GLY A 85 33.85 15.64 -18.82
CA GLY A 85 32.68 14.95 -19.38
C GLY A 85 31.64 15.92 -19.94
N THR A 86 31.18 15.72 -21.18
CA THR A 86 30.17 16.56 -21.82
C THR A 86 28.77 16.23 -21.28
N LYS A 87 28.04 17.27 -20.85
CA LYS A 87 26.62 17.12 -20.47
C LYS A 87 25.78 16.95 -21.72
N VAL A 88 24.95 15.91 -21.77
CA VAL A 88 24.00 15.70 -22.87
C VAL A 88 22.71 16.48 -22.54
N TYR A 89 22.43 17.52 -23.33
CA TYR A 89 21.24 18.37 -23.18
C TYR A 89 20.06 17.95 -24.08
N VAL A 90 20.28 17.00 -24.98
CA VAL A 90 19.30 16.53 -25.98
C VAL A 90 19.17 15.02 -25.86
N MET A 91 17.96 14.49 -25.72
CA MET A 91 17.69 13.04 -25.73
C MET A 91 17.46 12.60 -27.18
N PRO A 92 18.46 12.05 -27.90
CA PRO A 92 18.34 11.82 -29.35
C PRO A 92 17.33 10.71 -29.68
N GLY A 93 17.09 9.79 -28.73
CA GLY A 93 16.13 8.68 -28.84
C GLY A 93 14.70 9.01 -28.42
N GLY A 94 14.38 10.28 -28.13
CA GLY A 94 13.06 10.71 -27.69
C GLY A 94 12.75 10.42 -26.21
N MET A 95 11.50 10.09 -25.90
CA MET A 95 11.02 9.90 -24.52
C MET A 95 11.60 8.62 -23.90
N MET A 96 12.24 8.75 -22.74
CA MET A 96 12.65 7.56 -21.97
C MET A 96 11.43 6.89 -21.33
N LYS A 97 11.27 5.59 -21.58
CA LYS A 97 10.16 4.79 -21.05
C LYS A 97 10.42 4.34 -19.60
N SER A 98 9.34 4.14 -18.86
CA SER A 98 9.34 3.42 -17.59
C SER A 98 9.71 1.94 -17.80
N ASN A 99 10.09 1.27 -16.71
CA ASN A 99 10.27 -0.17 -16.72
C ASN A 99 8.91 -0.87 -16.89
N GLY A 100 8.64 -1.39 -18.08
CA GLY A 100 7.33 -1.96 -18.42
C GLY A 100 6.91 -3.12 -17.51
N LYS A 101 7.85 -3.99 -17.13
CA LYS A 101 7.57 -5.15 -16.27
C LYS A 101 7.12 -4.72 -14.87
N LEU A 102 7.79 -3.71 -14.32
CA LEU A 102 7.38 -3.12 -13.04
C LEU A 102 6.05 -2.38 -13.16
N VAL A 103 5.82 -1.65 -14.25
CA VAL A 103 4.51 -1.00 -14.50
C VAL A 103 3.40 -2.04 -14.50
N ASP A 104 3.54 -3.13 -15.24
CA ASP A 104 2.53 -4.20 -15.32
C ASP A 104 2.25 -4.83 -13.95
N LEU A 105 3.31 -5.09 -13.15
CA LEU A 105 3.15 -5.62 -11.80
C LEU A 105 2.46 -4.60 -10.87
N ILE A 106 2.88 -3.34 -10.93
CA ILE A 106 2.32 -2.23 -10.16
C ILE A 106 0.83 -2.03 -10.46
N GLU A 107 0.40 -2.16 -11.72
CA GLU A 107 -1.02 -2.06 -12.11
C GLU A 107 -1.87 -3.22 -11.58
N ARG A 108 -1.26 -4.38 -11.28
CA ARG A 108 -1.94 -5.49 -10.58
C ARG A 108 -1.97 -5.32 -9.07
N VAL A 109 -0.91 -4.76 -8.47
CA VAL A 109 -0.79 -4.62 -7.01
C VAL A 109 -1.59 -3.43 -6.46
N LYS A 110 -1.62 -2.29 -7.17
CA LYS A 110 -2.32 -1.08 -6.72
C LYS A 110 -3.81 -1.30 -6.38
N PRO A 111 -4.62 -2.00 -7.21
CA PRO A 111 -6.01 -2.29 -6.90
C PRO A 111 -6.19 -3.11 -5.61
N GLU A 112 -5.27 -4.02 -5.34
CA GLU A 112 -5.30 -4.87 -4.14
C GLU A 112 -5.07 -4.05 -2.86
N ILE A 113 -4.10 -3.14 -2.90
CA ILE A 113 -3.84 -2.18 -1.81
C ILE A 113 -5.09 -1.33 -1.54
N ARG A 114 -5.67 -0.74 -2.59
CA ARG A 114 -6.87 0.11 -2.47
C ARG A 114 -8.05 -0.65 -1.89
N THR A 115 -8.23 -1.90 -2.33
CA THR A 115 -9.31 -2.76 -1.85
C THR A 115 -9.17 -3.01 -0.35
N LEU A 116 -7.96 -3.32 0.15
CA LEU A 116 -7.73 -3.52 1.57
C LEU A 116 -8.07 -2.26 2.38
N ILE A 117 -7.59 -1.08 1.95
CA ILE A 117 -7.90 0.21 2.60
C ILE A 117 -9.42 0.42 2.71
N GLU A 118 -10.14 0.24 1.60
CA GLU A 118 -11.58 0.43 1.54
C GLU A 118 -12.31 -0.56 2.46
N LYS A 119 -11.90 -1.83 2.49
CA LYS A 119 -12.54 -2.87 3.31
C LYS A 119 -12.25 -2.70 4.80
N CYS A 120 -11.01 -2.37 5.17
CA CYS A 120 -10.65 -2.05 6.54
C CYS A 120 -11.48 -0.88 7.05
N ASN A 121 -11.67 0.18 6.25
CA ASN A 121 -12.49 1.32 6.64
C ASN A 121 -13.96 0.94 6.90
N THR A 122 -14.55 0.08 6.07
CA THR A 122 -15.93 -0.42 6.29
C THR A 122 -16.06 -1.21 7.59
N VAL A 123 -15.16 -2.18 7.83
CA VAL A 123 -15.20 -3.02 9.05
C VAL A 123 -14.91 -2.18 10.29
N LYS A 124 -13.96 -1.25 10.21
CA LYS A 124 -13.63 -0.30 11.29
C LYS A 124 -14.85 0.55 11.67
N MET A 125 -15.54 1.11 10.68
CA MET A 125 -16.77 1.88 10.90
C MET A 125 -17.85 1.02 11.57
N TRP A 126 -18.02 -0.22 11.13
CA TRP A 126 -18.96 -1.16 11.75
C TRP A 126 -18.65 -1.40 13.24
N VAL A 127 -17.41 -1.74 13.58
CA VAL A 127 -17.02 -1.95 14.99
C VAL A 127 -17.19 -0.68 15.81
N GLN A 128 -16.83 0.50 15.27
CA GLN A 128 -17.04 1.79 15.93
C GLN A 128 -18.53 2.06 16.25
N LEU A 129 -19.45 1.70 15.35
CA LEU A 129 -20.90 1.82 15.57
C LEU A 129 -21.47 0.81 16.58
N LEU A 130 -20.69 -0.22 16.95
CA LEU A 130 -21.05 -1.19 17.98
C LEU A 130 -20.53 -0.80 19.37
N ILE A 131 -19.65 0.21 19.47
CA ILE A 131 -19.17 0.70 20.77
C ILE A 131 -20.36 1.32 21.53
N PRO A 132 -20.68 0.83 22.75
CA PRO A 132 -21.83 1.28 23.51
C PRO A 132 -21.55 2.62 24.20
N ARG A 133 -22.57 3.19 24.83
CA ARG A 133 -22.43 4.37 25.69
C ARG A 133 -21.39 4.11 26.78
N ILE A 134 -20.53 5.10 27.07
CA ILE A 134 -19.55 5.04 28.16
C ILE A 134 -20.28 4.90 29.51
N GLU A 135 -19.85 3.92 30.31
CA GLU A 135 -20.37 3.60 31.65
C GLU A 135 -19.19 3.17 32.57
N ASP A 136 -19.38 3.30 33.88
CA ASP A 136 -18.41 2.85 34.87
C ASP A 136 -18.51 1.33 35.06
N GLY A 137 -17.43 0.62 34.73
CA GLY A 137 -17.35 -0.85 34.85
C GLY A 137 -17.87 -1.62 33.64
N ASN A 138 -17.63 -2.94 33.63
CA ASN A 138 -18.02 -3.85 32.53
C ASN A 138 -17.48 -3.43 31.14
N ASN A 139 -16.27 -2.87 31.08
CA ASN A 139 -15.67 -2.34 29.85
C ASN A 139 -14.68 -3.30 29.17
N PHE A 140 -14.55 -4.55 29.61
CA PHE A 140 -13.63 -5.51 28.99
C PHE A 140 -13.97 -5.81 27.53
N GLY A 141 -15.25 -6.01 27.19
CA GLY A 141 -15.63 -6.19 25.78
C GLY A 141 -15.48 -4.90 24.97
N VAL A 142 -15.60 -3.73 25.62
CA VAL A 142 -15.36 -2.43 24.96
C VAL A 142 -13.87 -2.28 24.62
N SER A 143 -12.95 -2.67 25.50
CA SER A 143 -11.51 -2.65 25.18
C SER A 143 -11.15 -3.58 24.02
N ILE A 144 -11.84 -4.73 23.88
CA ILE A 144 -11.67 -5.61 22.71
C ILE A 144 -12.13 -4.92 21.42
N GLN A 145 -13.25 -4.18 21.45
CA GLN A 145 -13.69 -3.39 20.31
C GLN A 145 -12.68 -2.30 19.95
N GLU A 146 -12.15 -1.58 20.95
CA GLU A 146 -11.13 -0.54 20.76
C GLU A 146 -9.84 -1.09 20.15
N GLU A 147 -9.36 -2.23 20.63
CA GLU A 147 -8.19 -2.92 20.09
C GLU A 147 -8.42 -3.37 18.63
N THR A 148 -9.59 -3.94 18.35
CA THR A 148 -9.98 -4.33 16.98
C THR A 148 -9.99 -3.13 16.03
N VAL A 149 -10.53 -1.98 16.47
CA VAL A 149 -10.54 -0.73 15.70
C VAL A 149 -9.13 -0.18 15.51
N ALA A 150 -8.28 -0.28 16.53
CA ALA A 150 -6.88 0.16 16.45
C ALA A 150 -6.11 -0.65 15.41
N GLU A 151 -6.26 -1.98 15.41
CA GLU A 151 -5.59 -2.84 14.44
C GLU A 151 -6.07 -2.59 13.01
N LEU A 152 -7.38 -2.47 12.78
CA LEU A 152 -7.94 -2.11 11.48
C LEU A 152 -7.39 -0.76 10.96
N ARG A 153 -7.20 0.22 11.86
CA ARG A 153 -6.60 1.52 11.53
C ARG A 153 -5.12 1.39 11.19
N THR A 154 -4.36 0.55 11.91
CA THR A 154 -2.96 0.28 11.63
C THR A 154 -2.81 -0.30 10.23
N VAL A 155 -3.55 -1.37 9.92
CA VAL A 155 -3.53 -2.02 8.59
C VAL A 155 -3.90 -1.05 7.47
N GLU A 156 -4.92 -0.21 7.68
CA GLU A 156 -5.31 0.82 6.71
C GLU A 156 -4.17 1.82 6.45
N GLY A 157 -3.50 2.29 7.51
CA GLY A 157 -2.38 3.23 7.40
C GLY A 157 -1.15 2.62 6.73
N GLU A 158 -0.81 1.37 7.06
CA GLU A 158 0.26 0.63 6.41
C GLU A 158 -0.02 0.44 4.92
N ALA A 159 -1.23 0.01 4.57
CA ALA A 159 -1.65 -0.15 3.18
C ALA A 159 -1.58 1.16 2.40
N ALA A 160 -2.00 2.28 3.00
CA ALA A 160 -1.88 3.61 2.38
C ALA A 160 -0.40 3.98 2.10
N SER A 161 0.51 3.64 3.01
CA SER A 161 1.94 3.93 2.85
C SER A 161 2.58 3.21 1.64
N TYR A 162 2.03 2.06 1.23
CA TYR A 162 2.50 1.35 0.03
C TYR A 162 2.25 2.16 -1.26
N LEU A 163 1.16 2.93 -1.33
CA LEU A 163 0.88 3.80 -2.47
C LEU A 163 1.89 4.95 -2.58
N ASP A 164 2.31 5.49 -1.43
CA ASP A 164 3.38 6.50 -1.36
C ASP A 164 4.71 5.90 -1.80
N GLN A 165 5.01 4.66 -1.42
CA GLN A 165 6.22 3.97 -1.83
C GLN A 165 6.29 3.80 -3.36
N ILE A 166 5.22 3.33 -3.99
CA ILE A 166 5.13 3.18 -5.46
C ILE A 166 5.36 4.54 -6.15
N SER A 167 4.77 5.61 -5.61
CA SER A 167 4.97 6.96 -6.15
C SER A 167 6.43 7.43 -6.02
N ARG A 168 7.07 7.13 -4.89
CA ARG A 168 8.49 7.45 -4.64
C ARG A 168 9.42 6.69 -5.59
N TYR A 169 9.09 5.47 -5.99
CA TYR A 169 9.86 4.73 -7.00
C TYR A 169 9.93 5.51 -8.31
N TYR A 170 8.78 5.94 -8.86
CA TYR A 170 8.76 6.71 -10.11
C TYR A 170 9.55 8.02 -10.01
N ILE A 171 9.40 8.76 -8.91
CA ILE A 171 10.14 10.01 -8.67
C ILE A 171 11.65 9.75 -8.59
N THR A 172 12.05 8.71 -7.87
CA THR A 172 13.47 8.37 -7.67
C THR A 172 14.10 7.92 -8.99
N ARG A 173 13.41 7.05 -9.72
CA ARG A 173 13.85 6.57 -11.04
C ARG A 173 13.97 7.70 -12.04
N ALA A 174 12.98 8.59 -12.12
CA ALA A 174 13.03 9.74 -13.01
C ALA A 174 14.24 10.65 -12.70
N LYS A 175 14.52 10.90 -11.41
CA LYS A 175 15.71 11.65 -10.99
C LYS A 175 17.00 10.96 -11.41
N LEU A 176 17.15 9.67 -11.18
CA LEU A 176 18.35 8.91 -11.54
C LEU A 176 18.55 8.85 -13.06
N VAL A 177 17.50 8.57 -13.82
CA VAL A 177 17.51 8.64 -15.29
C VAL A 177 17.99 10.01 -15.79
N SER A 178 17.52 11.10 -15.18
CA SER A 178 17.98 12.44 -15.55
C SER A 178 19.48 12.65 -15.25
N LYS A 179 20.01 11.95 -14.24
CA LYS A 179 21.45 11.96 -13.92
C LYS A 179 22.24 11.13 -14.92
N VAL A 180 21.74 9.97 -15.36
CA VAL A 180 22.36 9.19 -16.44
C VAL A 180 22.49 10.04 -17.71
N ALA A 181 21.45 10.81 -18.07
CA ALA A 181 21.51 11.72 -19.21
C ALA A 181 22.51 12.87 -19.01
N LYS A 182 22.51 13.50 -17.84
CA LYS A 182 23.41 14.65 -17.55
C LYS A 182 24.87 14.25 -17.37
N TYR A 183 25.13 13.04 -16.89
CA TYR A 183 26.46 12.54 -16.50
C TYR A 183 26.66 11.12 -17.04
N PRO A 184 26.68 10.92 -18.37
CA PRO A 184 26.71 9.60 -18.97
C PRO A 184 28.01 8.82 -18.68
N HIS A 185 29.08 9.52 -18.28
CA HIS A 185 30.38 8.98 -17.89
C HIS A 185 30.41 8.43 -16.45
N VAL A 186 29.38 8.65 -15.65
CA VAL A 186 29.29 8.09 -14.28
C VAL A 186 28.46 6.81 -14.35
N GLU A 187 29.15 5.67 -14.41
CA GLU A 187 28.53 4.34 -14.54
C GLU A 187 27.57 4.02 -13.39
N ASP A 188 27.90 4.46 -12.17
CA ASP A 188 27.09 4.23 -10.97
C ASP A 188 25.64 4.73 -11.12
N TYR A 189 25.39 5.78 -11.90
CA TYR A 189 24.00 6.20 -12.14
C TYR A 189 23.20 5.15 -12.91
N ARG A 190 23.81 4.46 -13.88
CA ARG A 190 23.15 3.37 -14.61
C ARG A 190 22.94 2.17 -13.70
N ARG A 191 23.99 1.79 -12.94
CA ARG A 191 23.90 0.72 -11.95
C ARG A 191 22.78 0.99 -10.94
N THR A 192 22.70 2.20 -10.42
CA THR A 192 21.68 2.58 -9.43
C THR A 192 20.27 2.48 -9.99
N VAL A 193 20.03 2.79 -11.27
CA VAL A 193 18.70 2.58 -11.89
C VAL A 193 18.33 1.10 -11.89
N THR A 194 19.27 0.22 -12.22
CA THR A 194 19.06 -1.23 -12.14
C THR A 194 18.75 -1.67 -10.71
N GLU A 195 19.53 -1.22 -9.72
CA GLU A 195 19.33 -1.56 -8.31
C GLU A 195 17.96 -1.12 -7.78
N ILE A 196 17.47 0.08 -8.13
CA ILE A 196 16.15 0.51 -7.68
C ILE A 196 15.02 -0.23 -8.38
N ASP A 197 15.20 -0.70 -9.63
CA ASP A 197 14.23 -1.53 -10.33
C ASP A 197 14.14 -2.92 -9.67
N GLU A 198 15.28 -3.52 -9.31
CA GLU A 198 15.31 -4.77 -8.54
C GLU A 198 14.67 -4.63 -7.15
N LYS A 199 15.03 -3.56 -6.43
CA LYS A 199 14.46 -3.24 -5.12
C LYS A 199 12.94 -3.09 -5.21
N GLU A 200 12.43 -2.40 -6.22
CA GLU A 200 10.99 -2.17 -6.36
C GLU A 200 10.25 -3.49 -6.62
N TYR A 201 10.79 -4.37 -7.47
CA TYR A 201 10.23 -5.71 -7.67
C TYR A 201 10.12 -6.49 -6.34
N ILE A 202 11.21 -6.54 -5.57
CA ILE A 202 11.23 -7.21 -4.26
C ILE A 202 10.17 -6.59 -3.34
N SER A 203 10.08 -5.27 -3.32
CA SER A 203 9.10 -4.58 -2.48
C SER A 203 7.66 -4.88 -2.88
N LEU A 204 7.34 -4.94 -4.17
CA LEU A 204 5.99 -5.29 -4.64
C LEU A 204 5.60 -6.69 -4.20
N LYS A 205 6.54 -7.63 -4.23
CA LYS A 205 6.33 -9.00 -3.74
C LYS A 205 6.10 -9.06 -2.22
N ILE A 206 6.84 -8.26 -1.46
CA ILE A 206 6.61 -8.11 -0.01
C ILE A 206 5.22 -7.52 0.24
N ILE A 207 4.84 -6.45 -0.46
CA ILE A 207 3.53 -5.82 -0.32
C ILE A 207 2.41 -6.84 -0.54
N VAL A 208 2.44 -7.63 -1.62
CA VAL A 208 1.40 -8.66 -1.86
C VAL A 208 1.36 -9.70 -0.73
N SER A 209 2.52 -10.06 -0.18
CA SER A 209 2.61 -10.98 0.97
C SER A 209 1.98 -10.36 2.22
N GLU A 210 2.25 -9.09 2.50
CA GLU A 210 1.66 -8.37 3.64
C GLU A 210 0.16 -8.18 3.48
N LEU A 211 -0.34 -7.82 2.29
CA LEU A 211 -1.79 -7.74 2.05
C LEU A 211 -2.48 -9.08 2.37
N ARG A 212 -1.89 -10.20 1.93
CA ARG A 212 -2.40 -11.54 2.24
C ARG A 212 -2.38 -11.81 3.74
N ASN A 213 -1.27 -11.50 4.40
CA ASN A 213 -1.11 -11.72 5.84
C ASN A 213 -2.12 -10.88 6.64
N GLN A 214 -2.32 -9.61 6.27
CA GLN A 214 -3.27 -8.70 6.89
C GLN A 214 -4.72 -9.22 6.78
N TYR A 215 -5.12 -9.79 5.64
CA TYR A 215 -6.45 -10.41 5.52
C TYR A 215 -6.65 -11.58 6.49
N VAL A 216 -5.65 -12.46 6.64
CA VAL A 216 -5.78 -13.62 7.54
C VAL A 216 -5.72 -13.21 9.02
N THR A 217 -4.87 -12.26 9.40
CA THR A 217 -4.78 -11.80 10.79
C THR A 217 -6.03 -11.04 11.21
N LEU A 218 -6.55 -10.14 10.37
CA LEU A 218 -7.80 -9.44 10.64
C LEU A 218 -8.98 -10.41 10.75
N HIS A 219 -9.08 -11.37 9.82
CA HIS A 219 -10.12 -12.40 9.84
C HIS A 219 -10.09 -13.21 11.14
N ASP A 220 -8.91 -13.73 11.50
CA ASP A 220 -8.73 -14.55 12.70
C ASP A 220 -9.02 -13.76 13.99
N MET A 221 -8.49 -12.54 14.10
CA MET A 221 -8.71 -11.65 15.24
C MET A 221 -10.20 -11.34 15.43
N ILE A 222 -10.91 -10.97 14.35
CA ILE A 222 -12.32 -10.61 14.43
C ILE A 222 -13.17 -11.84 14.79
N LEU A 223 -12.94 -12.99 14.14
CA LEU A 223 -13.74 -14.18 14.41
C LEU A 223 -13.57 -14.70 15.83
N LYS A 224 -12.33 -14.73 16.36
CA LYS A 224 -12.07 -15.16 17.75
C LYS A 224 -12.79 -14.29 18.77
N ASN A 225 -13.01 -13.02 18.45
CA ASN A 225 -13.57 -12.03 19.36
C ASN A 225 -15.00 -11.60 18.99
N ILE A 226 -15.65 -12.27 18.04
CA ILE A 226 -16.91 -11.81 17.43
C ILE A 226 -18.04 -11.61 18.43
N GLU A 227 -18.12 -12.47 19.45
CA GLU A 227 -19.14 -12.35 20.51
C GLU A 227 -18.97 -11.05 21.29
N LYS A 228 -17.74 -10.72 21.70
CA LYS A 228 -17.43 -9.49 22.43
C LYS A 228 -17.51 -8.24 21.54
N ILE A 229 -17.17 -8.37 20.26
CA ILE A 229 -17.35 -7.28 19.29
C ILE A 229 -18.82 -6.92 19.12
N LYS A 230 -19.72 -7.91 19.00
CA LYS A 230 -21.16 -7.67 18.82
C LYS A 230 -21.89 -7.37 20.14
N ARG A 231 -21.43 -7.93 21.26
CA ARG A 231 -22.03 -7.82 22.59
C ARG A 231 -20.94 -7.58 23.65
N PRO A 232 -20.42 -6.34 23.74
CA PRO A 232 -19.26 -6.04 24.60
C PRO A 232 -19.57 -6.07 26.10
N ARG A 233 -20.84 -5.90 26.48
CA ARG A 233 -21.30 -5.99 27.86
C ARG A 233 -22.10 -7.26 28.06
N SER A 234 -21.72 -8.07 29.05
CA SER A 234 -22.56 -9.15 29.54
C SER A 234 -23.75 -8.55 30.29
N SER A 235 -24.95 -9.02 29.98
CA SER A 235 -26.13 -8.77 30.79
C SER A 235 -25.91 -9.44 32.15
N ASN A 236 -26.05 -8.72 33.26
CA ASN A 236 -25.97 -9.32 34.62
C ASN A 236 -27.02 -10.43 34.85
N THR A 237 -27.96 -10.64 33.93
CA THR A 237 -28.95 -11.73 33.94
C THR A 237 -28.37 -13.10 33.62
N ASP A 238 -27.23 -13.19 32.92
CA ASP A 238 -26.65 -14.50 32.53
C ASP A 238 -25.75 -15.10 33.63
N ALA A 239 -25.46 -14.35 34.70
CA ALA A 239 -24.68 -14.81 35.84
C ALA A 239 -25.54 -15.38 36.99
N LEU A 240 -26.85 -15.54 36.77
CA LEU A 240 -27.83 -15.98 37.77
C LEU A 240 -28.47 -17.36 37.47
N TYR A 241 -27.95 -18.12 36.51
CA TYR A 241 -28.37 -19.48 36.22
C TYR A 241 -27.20 -20.47 36.20
#